data_AF-A0A9P8TNK2-F1
#
_entry.id   AF-A0A9P8TNK2-F1
#
_cell.length_a   1.000
_cell.length_b   1.000
_cell.length_c   1.000
_cell.angle_alpha   90.00
_cell.angle_beta   90.00
_cell.angle_gamma   90.00
#
_symmetry.space_group_name_H-M   'P 1'
#
loop_
_entity.id
_entity.type
_entity.pdbx_description
1 polymer ?
#
loop_
_entity_poly.entity_id
_entity_poly.type
_entity_poly.pdbx_seq_one_letter_code
_entity_poly.pdbx_strand_id
1 'polypeptide(L)'
;MATSRRSRILVLAAALLLLVFIVVSSHSNNDVTAAKSRLVKDVEQNHVPKAGTPKESVQENAGLSDTIREKSSTSDSKSDQVKVDHDVSAPSRSKNEITLSPSNNKPKPSIDVVFDPSKELQSIISMSPVVIFSKTYCGYSKALKNLLASEYEITPAPTIVELDKHVNGKELQDYIGQVSGRKTVPNLFVNGVSRGGSDDMRALHSTDSLLDSLKTWVGKGATINKINPPSNS
;
A
#
# COMPACT_ATOMS: atom_id res chain seq x y z
N MET A 1 21.10 -27.45 55.67
CA MET A 1 21.78 -26.41 54.87
C MET A 1 21.31 -26.26 53.41
N ALA A 2 20.27 -26.93 52.92
CA ALA A 2 19.89 -26.87 51.50
C ALA A 2 19.06 -25.63 51.07
N THR A 3 18.38 -24.97 52.01
CA THR A 3 17.46 -23.84 51.74
C THR A 3 18.16 -22.61 51.16
N SER A 4 19.28 -22.19 51.74
CA SER A 4 19.98 -20.95 51.39
C SER A 4 20.43 -20.87 49.92
N ARG A 5 20.76 -22.00 49.28
CA ARG A 5 21.11 -22.04 47.85
C ARG A 5 19.87 -21.79 46.97
N ARG A 6 18.71 -22.36 47.32
CA ARG A 6 17.44 -22.12 46.60
C ARG A 6 16.97 -20.66 46.78
N SER A 7 17.07 -20.11 47.99
CA SER A 7 16.75 -18.70 48.24
C SER A 7 17.64 -17.75 47.43
N ARG A 8 18.95 -18.00 47.33
CA ARG A 8 19.86 -17.19 46.49
C ARG A 8 19.48 -17.21 45.00
N ILE A 9 19.12 -18.37 44.46
CA ILE A 9 18.66 -18.50 43.07
C ILE A 9 17.36 -17.72 42.83
N LEU A 10 16.40 -17.81 43.75
CA LEU A 10 15.13 -17.05 43.66
C LEU A 10 15.35 -15.54 43.74
N VAL A 11 16.24 -15.06 44.62
CA VAL A 11 16.59 -13.64 44.73
C VAL A 11 17.27 -13.13 43.45
N LEU A 12 18.20 -13.91 42.86
CA LEU A 12 18.84 -13.55 41.60
C LEU A 12 17.84 -13.52 40.43
N ALA A 13 16.93 -14.49 40.35
CA ALA A 13 15.88 -14.50 39.34
C ALA A 13 14.93 -13.31 39.47
N ALA A 14 14.51 -12.97 40.70
CA ALA A 14 13.68 -11.80 40.97
C ALA A 14 14.39 -10.48 40.63
N ALA A 15 15.69 -10.36 40.94
CA ALA A 15 16.48 -9.18 40.60
C ALA A 15 16.65 -8.99 39.07
N LEU A 16 16.84 -10.07 38.32
CA LEU A 16 16.90 -10.02 36.86
C LEU A 16 15.55 -9.62 36.24
N LEU A 17 14.43 -10.19 36.73
CA LEU A 17 13.09 -9.81 36.29
C LEU A 17 12.77 -8.34 36.61
N LEU A 18 13.18 -7.85 37.78
CA LEU A 18 13.04 -6.44 38.17
C LEU A 18 13.85 -5.51 37.26
N LEU A 19 15.10 -5.87 36.91
CA LEU A 19 15.92 -5.10 35.97
C LEU A 19 15.28 -5.03 34.57
N VAL A 20 14.79 -6.16 34.05
CA VAL A 20 14.06 -6.19 32.76
C VAL A 20 12.82 -5.31 32.82
N PHE A 21 12.04 -5.38 33.91
CA PHE A 21 10.87 -4.54 34.11
C PHE A 21 11.21 -3.04 34.15
N ILE A 22 12.31 -2.66 34.81
CA ILE A 22 12.78 -1.26 34.86
C ILE A 22 13.20 -0.77 33.46
N VAL A 23 13.92 -1.59 32.68
CA VAL A 23 14.34 -1.22 31.31
C VAL A 23 13.14 -1.05 30.36
N VAL A 24 12.16 -1.95 30.43
CA VAL A 24 10.92 -1.87 29.63
C VAL A 24 10.08 -0.64 30.04
N SER A 25 9.89 -0.44 31.35
CA SER A 25 9.16 0.72 31.88
C SER A 25 9.84 2.05 31.51
N SER A 26 11.17 2.08 31.49
CA SER A 26 11.94 3.26 31.09
C SER A 26 11.76 3.60 29.61
N HIS A 27 11.58 2.60 28.73
CA HIS A 27 11.22 2.85 27.34
C HIS A 27 9.82 3.48 27.23
N SER A 28 8.79 2.89 27.85
CA SER A 28 7.42 3.41 27.78
C SER A 28 7.23 4.82 28.36
N ASN A 29 8.06 5.22 29.34
CA ASN A 29 7.97 6.55 29.97
C ASN A 29 8.59 7.68 29.14
N ASN A 30 9.44 7.37 28.15
CA ASN A 30 10.14 8.39 27.36
C ASN A 30 9.22 9.10 26.35
N ASP A 31 8.29 8.37 25.72
CA ASP A 31 7.35 8.94 24.73
C ASP A 31 6.41 10.00 25.32
N VAL A 32 5.95 9.79 26.57
CA VAL A 32 5.00 10.69 27.25
C VAL A 32 5.64 12.04 27.61
N THR A 33 6.95 12.05 27.88
CA THR A 33 7.66 13.26 28.33
C THR A 33 7.90 14.24 27.18
N ALA A 34 8.10 13.74 25.96
CA ALA A 34 8.27 14.56 24.75
C ALA A 34 6.99 15.31 24.33
N ALA A 35 5.81 14.79 24.68
CA ALA A 35 4.53 15.38 24.30
C ALA A 35 4.18 16.67 25.08
N LYS A 36 4.61 16.79 26.34
CA LYS A 36 4.19 17.90 27.23
C LYS A 36 4.93 19.23 27.00
N SER A 37 6.08 19.24 26.34
CA SER A 37 6.86 20.48 26.10
C SER A 37 6.32 21.32 24.94
N ARG A 38 5.40 20.80 24.12
CA ARG A 38 4.88 21.46 22.92
C ARG A 38 3.63 22.32 23.12
N LEU A 39 3.04 22.35 24.33
CA LEU A 39 1.75 23.00 24.58
C LEU A 39 1.84 24.41 25.21
N VAL A 40 3.04 25.03 25.25
CA VAL A 40 3.32 26.22 26.08
C VAL A 40 4.12 27.29 25.33
N LYS A 41 3.84 27.53 24.04
CA LYS A 41 4.54 28.58 23.25
C LYS A 41 3.70 29.47 22.32
N ASP A 42 2.44 29.12 22.02
CA ASP A 42 1.65 29.85 21.01
C ASP A 42 0.65 30.86 21.61
N VAL A 43 1.03 31.52 22.71
CA VAL A 43 0.31 32.68 23.28
C VAL A 43 1.32 33.70 23.81
N GLU A 44 1.68 34.69 22.99
CA GLU A 44 1.76 36.12 23.38
C GLU A 44 1.94 37.03 22.13
N GLN A 45 1.44 38.27 22.22
CA GLN A 45 1.63 39.41 21.29
C GLN A 45 0.78 39.51 20.00
N ASN A 46 -0.20 40.43 20.01
CA ASN A 46 -0.84 40.95 18.79
C ASN A 46 -1.49 42.35 18.98
N HIS A 47 -0.71 43.43 18.85
CA HIS A 47 -1.18 44.83 18.65
C HIS A 47 -0.03 45.68 18.04
N VAL A 48 -0.11 46.46 16.94
CA VAL A 48 -1.14 47.36 16.33
C VAL A 48 -1.16 48.77 16.98
N PRO A 49 -1.09 49.91 16.22
CA PRO A 49 -0.47 50.18 14.90
C PRO A 49 0.32 51.53 14.86
N LYS A 50 0.83 51.98 13.69
CA LYS A 50 1.04 53.42 13.40
C LYS A 50 0.97 53.74 11.89
N ALA A 51 0.54 54.96 11.54
CA ALA A 51 0.25 55.39 10.17
C ALA A 51 1.20 56.50 9.65
N GLY A 52 1.29 56.66 8.32
CA GLY A 52 2.03 57.74 7.66
C GLY A 52 2.12 57.62 6.13
N THR A 53 1.24 58.31 5.41
CA THR A 53 1.25 58.56 3.94
C THR A 53 1.61 60.05 3.68
N PRO A 54 1.66 60.60 2.43
CA PRO A 54 1.49 60.02 1.09
C PRO A 54 2.62 60.39 0.07
N LYS A 55 2.50 59.88 -1.17
CA LYS A 55 2.73 60.53 -2.50
C LYS A 55 2.68 59.43 -3.57
N GLU A 56 1.57 59.15 -4.26
CA GLU A 56 0.79 59.99 -5.20
C GLU A 56 1.42 60.10 -6.60
N SER A 57 0.93 59.25 -7.51
CA SER A 57 0.80 59.54 -8.95
C SER A 57 -0.35 58.70 -9.54
N VAL A 58 -1.49 59.35 -9.75
CA VAL A 58 -2.68 58.89 -10.51
C VAL A 58 -2.29 58.74 -12.01
N GLN A 59 -2.84 57.87 -12.88
CA GLN A 59 -4.24 57.56 -13.28
C GLN A 59 -4.27 56.12 -13.90
N GLU A 60 -5.29 55.23 -13.78
CA GLU A 60 -6.68 55.27 -14.32
C GLU A 60 -6.76 55.27 -15.87
N ASN A 61 -7.70 54.62 -16.58
CA ASN A 61 -8.81 53.73 -16.18
C ASN A 61 -9.22 52.74 -17.32
N ALA A 62 -10.32 52.00 -17.13
CA ALA A 62 -10.77 50.77 -17.81
C ALA A 62 -11.37 50.88 -19.25
N GLY A 63 -11.56 49.70 -19.87
CA GLY A 63 -12.49 49.45 -21.00
C GLY A 63 -11.85 49.24 -22.38
N LEU A 64 -12.52 48.68 -23.40
CA LEU A 64 -13.78 47.90 -23.46
C LEU A 64 -13.92 47.22 -24.85
N SER A 65 -14.49 46.00 -24.91
CA SER A 65 -15.22 45.33 -26.04
C SER A 65 -14.59 45.10 -27.44
N ASP A 66 -14.99 43.95 -28.04
CA ASP A 66 -15.42 43.77 -29.46
C ASP A 66 -14.40 43.83 -30.66
N THR A 67 -14.59 43.15 -31.82
CA THR A 67 -15.41 41.96 -32.18
C THR A 67 -15.09 41.32 -33.58
N ILE A 68 -15.32 40.00 -33.72
CA ILE A 68 -15.87 39.26 -34.90
C ILE A 68 -15.10 38.97 -36.24
N ARG A 69 -15.41 37.78 -36.82
CA ARG A 69 -15.28 37.25 -38.23
C ARG A 69 -13.89 36.84 -38.80
N GLU A 70 -13.71 35.60 -39.34
CA GLU A 70 -14.05 35.00 -40.68
C GLU A 70 -13.05 35.38 -41.82
N LYS A 71 -12.74 34.57 -42.87
CA LYS A 71 -13.35 33.31 -43.40
C LYS A 71 -12.43 32.50 -44.35
N SER A 72 -12.71 31.19 -44.49
CA SER A 72 -12.57 30.37 -45.73
C SER A 72 -11.14 30.13 -46.29
N SER A 73 -10.88 29.21 -47.24
CA SER A 73 -11.71 28.41 -48.20
C SER A 73 -10.98 27.08 -48.57
N THR A 74 -11.48 26.06 -49.29
CA THR A 74 -12.79 25.65 -49.87
C THR A 74 -12.74 24.18 -50.34
N SER A 75 -13.91 23.55 -50.62
CA SER A 75 -14.18 22.51 -51.66
C SER A 75 -13.47 21.14 -51.65
N ASP A 76 -13.99 20.04 -52.22
CA ASP A 76 -15.37 19.53 -52.46
C ASP A 76 -15.23 18.04 -52.90
N SER A 77 -16.09 17.09 -52.50
CA SER A 77 -17.31 16.68 -53.23
C SER A 77 -18.03 15.59 -52.39
N LYS A 78 -19.38 15.55 -52.27
CA LYS A 78 -20.37 14.91 -53.19
C LYS A 78 -20.04 13.45 -53.57
N SER A 79 -20.92 12.44 -53.44
CA SER A 79 -22.34 12.35 -52.99
C SER A 79 -22.61 10.93 -52.38
N ASP A 80 -23.80 10.32 -52.21
CA ASP A 80 -25.23 10.64 -52.45
C ASP A 80 -26.17 9.78 -51.54
N GLN A 81 -27.49 9.73 -51.81
CA GLN A 81 -28.52 9.00 -51.02
C GLN A 81 -29.06 7.70 -51.67
N VAL A 82 -29.35 6.67 -50.85
CA VAL A 82 -30.39 5.65 -51.12
C VAL A 82 -31.07 5.22 -49.81
N LYS A 83 -32.40 5.10 -49.80
CA LYS A 83 -33.19 4.34 -48.81
C LYS A 83 -33.67 3.03 -49.42
N VAL A 84 -33.68 1.94 -48.64
CA VAL A 84 -34.66 0.84 -48.80
C VAL A 84 -35.01 0.31 -47.41
N ASP A 85 -36.29 0.36 -47.05
CA ASP A 85 -36.86 -0.26 -45.85
C ASP A 85 -37.28 -1.70 -46.15
N HIS A 86 -37.16 -2.64 -45.20
CA HIS A 86 -37.82 -3.96 -45.22
C HIS A 86 -38.16 -4.43 -43.79
N ASP A 87 -39.28 -5.13 -43.66
CA ASP A 87 -39.95 -5.51 -42.41
C ASP A 87 -40.27 -7.04 -42.43
N VAL A 88 -40.97 -7.53 -41.40
CA VAL A 88 -41.86 -8.71 -41.37
C VAL A 88 -41.32 -10.01 -40.74
N SER A 89 -41.83 -10.26 -39.52
CA SER A 89 -42.25 -11.56 -38.93
C SER A 89 -41.26 -12.59 -38.35
N ALA A 90 -41.39 -12.77 -37.03
CA ALA A 90 -41.58 -14.08 -36.38
C ALA A 90 -43.02 -14.62 -36.67
N PRO A 91 -43.44 -15.89 -36.39
CA PRO A 91 -42.94 -16.79 -35.33
C PRO A 91 -42.95 -18.32 -35.65
N SER A 92 -42.58 -19.15 -34.66
CA SER A 92 -43.16 -20.50 -34.45
C SER A 92 -42.82 -21.11 -33.09
N ARG A 93 -43.62 -22.10 -32.62
CA ARG A 93 -43.57 -22.69 -31.26
C ARG A 93 -44.07 -24.14 -31.23
N SER A 94 -43.18 -25.11 -30.97
CA SER A 94 -43.48 -26.50 -30.54
C SER A 94 -42.21 -27.08 -29.88
N LYS A 95 -42.24 -27.50 -28.60
CA LYS A 95 -42.74 -28.77 -28.01
C LYS A 95 -41.72 -29.92 -28.05
N ASN A 96 -41.33 -30.32 -26.83
CA ASN A 96 -40.88 -31.63 -26.33
C ASN A 96 -40.13 -32.60 -27.25
N GLU A 97 -38.95 -33.03 -26.77
CA GLU A 97 -38.75 -34.45 -26.47
C GLU A 97 -38.06 -34.60 -25.10
N ILE A 98 -38.26 -35.74 -24.41
CA ILE A 98 -37.70 -36.05 -23.08
C ILE A 98 -36.85 -37.30 -23.19
N THR A 99 -35.52 -37.16 -23.15
CA THR A 99 -34.60 -38.31 -23.16
C THR A 99 -34.12 -38.62 -21.73
N LEU A 100 -34.84 -39.51 -21.06
CA LEU A 100 -34.46 -40.08 -19.76
C LEU A 100 -33.45 -41.22 -19.94
N SER A 101 -32.21 -41.04 -19.46
CA SER A 101 -31.21 -42.12 -19.26
C SER A 101 -29.99 -41.60 -18.48
N PRO A 102 -29.32 -42.43 -17.65
CA PRO A 102 -29.91 -42.92 -16.40
C PRO A 102 -29.15 -42.38 -15.17
N SER A 103 -29.82 -42.33 -14.02
CA SER A 103 -29.17 -41.93 -12.75
C SER A 103 -28.25 -43.03 -12.22
N ASN A 104 -26.95 -42.75 -12.19
CA ASN A 104 -25.98 -43.49 -11.37
C ASN A 104 -25.66 -42.67 -10.11
N ASN A 105 -26.49 -42.84 -9.08
CA ASN A 105 -26.29 -42.22 -7.77
C ASN A 105 -25.00 -42.71 -7.11
N LYS A 106 -23.95 -41.90 -7.18
CA LYS A 106 -22.80 -41.97 -6.28
C LYS A 106 -22.61 -40.61 -5.60
N PRO A 107 -22.67 -40.51 -4.26
CA PRO A 107 -22.36 -39.27 -3.57
C PRO A 107 -20.91 -38.86 -3.86
N LYS A 108 -20.72 -37.85 -4.72
CA LYS A 108 -19.45 -37.13 -4.83
C LYS A 108 -19.33 -36.27 -3.58
N PRO A 109 -18.27 -36.39 -2.76
CA PRO A 109 -18.07 -35.48 -1.64
C PRO A 109 -17.77 -34.07 -2.18
N SER A 110 -18.80 -33.22 -2.18
CA SER A 110 -18.66 -31.77 -2.32
C SER A 110 -18.09 -31.23 -1.02
N ILE A 111 -16.77 -31.30 -0.87
CA ILE A 111 -16.07 -30.54 0.16
C ILE A 111 -16.06 -29.10 -0.32
N ASP A 112 -16.99 -28.30 0.20
CA ASP A 112 -16.96 -26.85 0.08
C ASP A 112 -15.77 -26.34 0.91
N VAL A 113 -14.60 -26.23 0.27
CA VAL A 113 -13.38 -25.74 0.90
C VAL A 113 -13.53 -24.23 1.11
N VAL A 114 -14.12 -23.87 2.24
CA VAL A 114 -14.20 -22.48 2.72
C VAL A 114 -12.78 -21.91 2.79
N PHE A 115 -12.59 -20.72 2.22
CA PHE A 115 -11.30 -20.05 2.24
C PHE A 115 -10.97 -19.52 3.63
N ASP A 116 -9.69 -19.55 3.99
CA ASP A 116 -9.16 -18.99 5.23
C ASP A 116 -8.09 -17.95 4.86
N PRO A 117 -8.42 -16.65 4.86
CA PRO A 117 -7.46 -15.61 4.51
C PRO A 117 -6.32 -15.46 5.51
N SER A 118 -6.47 -15.97 6.75
CA SER A 118 -5.39 -15.96 7.75
C SER A 118 -4.38 -17.06 7.46
N LYS A 119 -4.83 -18.27 7.15
CA LYS A 119 -3.97 -19.37 6.73
C LYS A 119 -3.29 -19.08 5.40
N GLU A 120 -3.99 -18.46 4.44
CA GLU A 120 -3.40 -18.06 3.16
C GLU A 120 -2.33 -16.98 3.36
N LEU A 121 -2.62 -15.93 4.15
CA LEU A 121 -1.62 -14.91 4.49
C LEU A 121 -0.39 -15.53 5.17
N GLN A 122 -0.59 -16.42 6.15
CA GLN A 122 0.50 -17.11 6.83
C GLN A 122 1.32 -18.00 5.88
N SER A 123 0.67 -18.70 4.96
CA SER A 123 1.33 -19.49 3.91
C SER A 123 2.25 -18.59 3.07
N ILE A 124 1.70 -17.51 2.53
CA ILE A 124 2.39 -16.55 1.67
C ILE A 124 3.60 -15.91 2.37
N ILE A 125 3.44 -15.38 3.60
CA ILE A 125 4.55 -14.74 4.33
C ILE A 125 5.60 -15.73 4.85
N SER A 126 5.37 -17.04 4.71
CA SER A 126 6.35 -18.08 4.98
C SER A 126 7.16 -18.48 3.73
N MET A 127 6.79 -18.01 2.53
CA MET A 127 7.49 -18.33 1.28
C MET A 127 8.82 -17.59 1.11
N SER A 128 8.92 -16.35 1.63
CA SER A 128 10.12 -15.53 1.61
C SER A 128 10.11 -14.53 2.77
N PRO A 129 11.28 -14.17 3.35
CA PRO A 129 11.38 -13.09 4.35
C PRO A 129 10.89 -11.73 3.85
N VAL A 130 10.82 -11.53 2.53
CA VAL A 130 10.33 -10.31 1.88
C VAL A 130 9.17 -10.67 0.96
N VAL A 131 8.00 -10.07 1.19
CA VAL A 131 6.79 -10.30 0.38
C VAL A 131 6.19 -8.98 -0.07
N ILE A 132 5.79 -8.89 -1.34
CA ILE A 132 5.16 -7.72 -1.95
C ILE A 132 3.74 -8.07 -2.36
N PHE A 133 2.75 -7.60 -1.60
CA PHE A 133 1.37 -7.59 -2.04
C PHE A 133 1.17 -6.46 -3.05
N SER A 134 0.70 -6.81 -4.23
CA SER A 134 0.73 -6.01 -5.46
C SER A 134 -0.60 -6.11 -6.20
N LYS A 135 -0.81 -5.26 -7.23
CA LYS A 135 -1.78 -5.52 -8.30
C LYS A 135 -1.16 -5.18 -9.65
N THR A 136 -1.44 -5.96 -10.70
CA THR A 136 -0.74 -5.84 -11.99
C THR A 136 -0.99 -4.51 -12.70
N TYR A 137 -2.15 -3.90 -12.50
CA TYR A 137 -2.48 -2.59 -13.06
C TYR A 137 -1.94 -1.39 -12.24
N CYS A 138 -1.52 -1.60 -10.99
CA CYS A 138 -1.18 -0.48 -10.09
C CYS A 138 0.19 0.12 -10.40
N GLY A 139 0.23 1.42 -10.72
CA GLY A 139 1.47 2.17 -10.96
C GLY A 139 2.43 2.15 -9.77
N TYR A 140 1.94 2.38 -8.55
CA TYR A 140 2.74 2.30 -7.32
C TYR A 140 3.31 0.90 -7.08
N SER A 141 2.56 -0.16 -7.40
CA SER A 141 3.08 -1.54 -7.26
C SER A 141 4.17 -1.85 -8.28
N LYS A 142 4.08 -1.31 -9.51
CA LYS A 142 5.18 -1.36 -10.48
C LYS A 142 6.39 -0.57 -9.98
N ALA A 143 6.20 0.65 -9.50
CA ALA A 143 7.28 1.49 -8.98
C ALA A 143 8.04 0.85 -7.81
N LEU A 144 7.35 0.24 -6.84
CA LEU A 144 8.01 -0.48 -5.74
C LEU A 144 8.79 -1.73 -6.23
N LYS A 145 8.18 -2.54 -7.10
CA LYS A 145 8.85 -3.74 -7.64
C LYS A 145 10.08 -3.38 -8.45
N ASN A 146 10.01 -2.32 -9.26
CA ASN A 146 11.15 -1.82 -10.01
C ASN A 146 12.27 -1.33 -9.07
N LEU A 147 11.94 -0.47 -8.09
CA LEU A 147 12.90 0.04 -7.09
C LEU A 147 13.66 -1.09 -6.38
N LEU A 148 12.95 -2.14 -5.95
CA LEU A 148 13.55 -3.27 -5.25
C LEU A 148 14.32 -4.24 -6.17
N ALA A 149 14.15 -4.12 -7.50
CA ALA A 149 14.81 -4.99 -8.49
C ALA A 149 15.96 -4.30 -9.25
N SER A 150 15.98 -2.96 -9.35
CA SER A 150 17.08 -2.22 -9.97
C SER A 150 18.13 -1.77 -8.96
N GLU A 151 17.72 -1.41 -7.74
CA GLU A 151 18.61 -0.81 -6.73
C GLU A 151 19.10 -1.80 -5.66
N TYR A 152 18.52 -3.01 -5.59
CA TYR A 152 18.81 -3.98 -4.52
C TYR A 152 18.93 -5.42 -5.03
N GLU A 153 19.93 -6.13 -4.53
CA GLU A 153 20.05 -7.58 -4.63
C GLU A 153 19.52 -8.18 -3.31
N ILE A 154 18.47 -9.00 -3.40
CA ILE A 154 17.77 -9.59 -2.23
C ILE A 154 17.75 -11.12 -2.40
N THR A 155 18.41 -11.83 -1.49
CA THR A 155 18.52 -13.30 -1.51
C THR A 155 18.08 -13.91 -0.17
N PRO A 156 17.05 -14.78 -0.12
CA PRO A 156 16.23 -15.26 -1.24
C PRO A 156 15.33 -14.17 -1.83
N ALA A 157 14.91 -14.36 -3.08
CA ALA A 157 14.14 -13.37 -3.83
C ALA A 157 12.78 -13.03 -3.15
N PRO A 158 12.29 -11.79 -3.29
CA PRO A 158 10.98 -11.41 -2.77
C PRO A 158 9.83 -12.18 -3.42
N THR A 159 8.88 -12.68 -2.62
CA THR A 159 7.63 -13.26 -3.14
C THR A 159 6.69 -12.13 -3.56
N ILE A 160 6.19 -12.16 -4.80
CA ILE A 160 5.25 -11.15 -5.32
C ILE A 160 3.87 -11.79 -5.44
N VAL A 161 2.86 -11.20 -4.78
CA VAL A 161 1.47 -11.67 -4.84
C VAL A 161 0.60 -10.60 -5.48
N GLU A 162 0.13 -10.89 -6.70
CA GLU A 162 -0.78 -10.02 -7.45
C GLU A 162 -2.23 -10.28 -7.02
N LEU A 163 -2.75 -9.45 -6.12
CA LEU A 163 -4.07 -9.59 -5.49
C LEU A 163 -5.24 -9.40 -6.48
N ASP A 164 -4.99 -8.89 -7.68
CA ASP A 164 -5.94 -8.85 -8.80
C ASP A 164 -5.98 -10.15 -9.62
N LYS A 165 -5.04 -11.09 -9.38
CA LYS A 165 -4.98 -12.42 -10.02
C LYS A 165 -5.22 -13.56 -9.03
N HIS A 166 -5.14 -13.31 -7.73
CA HIS A 166 -5.47 -14.29 -6.70
C HIS A 166 -6.99 -14.53 -6.64
N VAL A 167 -7.43 -15.79 -6.66
CA VAL A 167 -8.85 -16.17 -6.75
C VAL A 167 -9.72 -15.53 -5.65
N ASN A 168 -9.24 -15.54 -4.40
CA ASN A 168 -9.89 -14.90 -3.26
C ASN A 168 -9.22 -13.57 -2.90
N GLY A 169 -8.63 -12.88 -3.90
CA GLY A 169 -7.72 -11.75 -3.71
C GLY A 169 -8.33 -10.53 -3.02
N LYS A 170 -9.64 -10.30 -3.16
CA LYS A 170 -10.36 -9.26 -2.39
C LYS A 170 -10.35 -9.59 -0.89
N GLU A 171 -10.76 -10.81 -0.53
CA GLU A 171 -10.88 -11.23 0.88
C GLU A 171 -9.51 -11.27 1.56
N LEU A 172 -8.49 -11.77 0.85
CA LEU A 172 -7.10 -11.71 1.29
C LEU A 172 -6.63 -10.26 1.48
N GLN A 173 -6.96 -9.33 0.57
CA GLN A 173 -6.64 -7.90 0.73
C GLN A 173 -7.36 -7.28 1.94
N ASP A 174 -8.64 -7.60 2.14
CA ASP A 174 -9.43 -7.09 3.26
C ASP A 174 -8.87 -7.60 4.60
N TYR A 175 -8.39 -8.85 4.66
CA TYR A 175 -7.72 -9.41 5.84
C TYR A 175 -6.33 -8.81 6.08
N ILE A 176 -5.49 -8.69 5.05
CA ILE A 176 -4.21 -7.97 5.11
C ILE A 176 -4.42 -6.55 5.65
N GLY A 177 -5.46 -5.87 5.17
CA GLY A 177 -5.83 -4.53 5.60
C GLY A 177 -6.32 -4.43 7.05
N GLN A 178 -6.82 -5.52 7.63
CA GLN A 178 -7.15 -5.62 9.06
C GLN A 178 -5.88 -5.83 9.91
N VAL A 179 -5.07 -6.85 9.59
CA VAL A 179 -3.92 -7.22 10.44
C VAL A 179 -2.71 -6.29 10.31
N SER A 180 -2.57 -5.57 9.18
CA SER A 180 -1.47 -4.61 8.97
C SER A 180 -1.90 -3.13 9.03
N GLY A 181 -3.20 -2.85 9.15
CA GLY A 181 -3.77 -1.51 9.01
C GLY A 181 -3.71 -0.90 7.59
N ARG A 182 -2.86 -1.43 6.69
CA ARG A 182 -2.67 -0.92 5.33
C ARG A 182 -3.53 -1.67 4.31
N LYS A 183 -4.68 -1.07 3.99
CA LYS A 183 -5.68 -1.59 3.01
C LYS A 183 -5.27 -1.40 1.54
N THR A 184 -4.23 -0.62 1.25
CA THR A 184 -3.79 -0.25 -0.11
C THR A 184 -2.68 -1.17 -0.63
N VAL A 185 -2.50 -1.16 -1.97
CA VAL A 185 -1.33 -1.77 -2.64
C VAL A 185 -0.40 -0.69 -3.21
N PRO A 186 0.92 -0.93 -3.29
CA PRO A 186 1.59 -2.11 -2.76
C PRO A 186 1.69 -2.09 -1.22
N ASN A 187 1.83 -3.27 -0.64
CA ASN A 187 2.10 -3.46 0.78
C ASN A 187 3.29 -4.43 0.92
N LEU A 188 4.44 -3.89 1.35
CA LEU A 188 5.67 -4.63 1.59
C LEU A 188 5.62 -5.25 2.99
N PHE A 189 5.74 -6.56 3.07
CA PHE A 189 5.95 -7.30 4.31
C PHE A 189 7.42 -7.72 4.41
N VAL A 190 8.03 -7.53 5.58
CA VAL A 190 9.36 -8.08 5.91
C VAL A 190 9.28 -8.80 7.25
N ASN A 191 9.61 -10.09 7.26
CA ASN A 191 9.43 -11.03 8.38
C ASN A 191 8.01 -10.96 8.97
N GLY A 192 7.00 -11.05 8.11
CA GLY A 192 5.57 -11.03 8.50
C GLY A 192 5.01 -9.67 8.93
N VAL A 193 5.83 -8.62 9.01
CA VAL A 193 5.41 -7.27 9.42
C VAL A 193 5.35 -6.34 8.22
N SER A 194 4.23 -5.62 8.04
CA SER A 194 4.13 -4.56 7.03
C SER A 194 5.09 -3.42 7.32
N ARG A 195 5.83 -2.99 6.29
CA ARG A 195 6.83 -1.92 6.34
C ARG A 195 6.45 -0.68 5.53
N GLY A 196 5.40 -0.77 4.70
CA GLY A 196 4.88 0.35 3.93
C GLY A 196 4.48 -0.02 2.50
N GLY A 197 4.33 0.99 1.65
CA GLY A 197 4.10 0.88 0.22
C GLY A 197 5.19 1.60 -0.58
N SER A 198 4.85 2.03 -1.79
CA SER A 198 5.84 2.60 -2.72
C SER A 198 6.42 3.92 -2.23
N ASP A 199 5.61 4.79 -1.63
CA ASP A 199 6.04 6.12 -1.18
C ASP A 199 6.93 6.02 0.07
N ASP A 200 6.57 5.15 1.02
CA ASP A 200 7.35 4.87 2.23
C ASP A 200 8.76 4.37 1.87
N MET A 201 8.87 3.40 0.95
CA MET A 201 10.16 2.85 0.54
C MET A 201 10.96 3.82 -0.34
N ARG A 202 10.30 4.59 -1.21
CA ARG A 202 10.97 5.61 -2.04
C ARG A 202 11.56 6.73 -1.19
N ALA A 203 10.88 7.15 -0.11
CA ALA A 203 11.39 8.14 0.83
C ALA A 203 12.65 7.63 1.58
N LEU A 204 12.62 6.38 2.05
CA LEU A 204 13.79 5.74 2.66
C LEU A 204 14.94 5.56 1.66
N HIS A 205 14.66 5.29 0.39
CA HIS A 205 15.69 5.21 -0.64
C HIS A 205 16.30 6.57 -0.97
N SER A 206 15.49 7.63 -1.08
CA SER A 206 16.00 8.99 -1.36
C SER A 206 16.82 9.60 -0.22
N THR A 207 16.77 9.01 0.98
CA THR A 207 17.59 9.36 2.15
C THR A 207 18.70 8.33 2.42
N ASP A 208 18.97 7.45 1.45
CA ASP A 208 19.84 6.25 1.48
C ASP A 208 19.66 5.31 2.69
N SER A 209 18.57 5.48 3.43
CA SER A 209 18.25 4.78 4.68
C SER A 209 17.58 3.42 4.45
N LEU A 210 17.13 3.13 3.22
CA LEU A 210 16.38 1.90 2.89
C LEU A 210 17.25 0.64 3.03
N LEU A 211 18.54 0.68 2.70
CA LEU A 211 19.41 -0.50 2.79
C LEU A 211 19.49 -1.01 4.24
N ASP A 212 19.78 -0.10 5.17
CA ASP A 212 19.94 -0.43 6.59
C ASP A 212 18.59 -0.73 7.25
N SER A 213 17.52 -0.08 6.80
CA SER A 213 16.14 -0.42 7.19
C SER A 213 15.80 -1.87 6.81
N LEU A 214 16.01 -2.25 5.53
CA LEU A 214 15.76 -3.60 5.03
C LEU A 214 16.61 -4.65 5.77
N LYS A 215 17.91 -4.41 5.96
CA LYS A 215 18.80 -5.28 6.74
C LYS A 215 18.31 -5.44 8.19
N THR A 216 17.93 -4.35 8.84
CA THR A 216 17.42 -4.36 10.23
C THR A 216 16.12 -5.15 10.35
N TRP A 217 15.20 -5.01 9.38
CA TRP A 217 13.92 -5.72 9.40
C TRP A 217 14.03 -7.21 9.04
N VAL A 218 14.91 -7.57 8.09
CA VAL A 218 15.06 -8.95 7.63
C VAL A 218 16.00 -9.77 8.53
N GLY A 219 16.94 -9.13 9.22
CA GLY A 219 17.84 -9.74 10.19
C GLY A 219 18.72 -10.81 9.55
N LYS A 220 18.52 -12.07 9.94
CA LYS A 220 19.22 -13.25 9.38
C LYS A 220 18.43 -13.99 8.31
N GLY A 221 17.23 -13.52 7.94
CA GLY A 221 16.36 -14.20 6.98
C GLY A 221 16.84 -14.10 5.53
N ALA A 222 17.45 -12.97 5.15
CA ALA A 222 17.94 -12.71 3.81
C ALA A 222 19.23 -11.87 3.82
N THR A 223 20.04 -12.02 2.78
CA THR A 223 21.12 -11.08 2.44
C THR A 223 20.54 -9.99 1.54
N ILE A 224 20.87 -8.72 1.83
CA ILE A 224 20.42 -7.56 1.06
C ILE A 224 21.60 -6.61 0.80
N ASN A 225 21.92 -6.42 -0.48
CA ASN A 225 22.95 -5.50 -0.97
C ASN A 225 22.31 -4.39 -1.82
N LYS A 226 22.94 -3.22 -1.90
CA LYS A 226 22.57 -2.17 -2.86
C LYS A 226 23.33 -2.41 -4.17
N ILE A 227 22.65 -2.38 -5.29
CA ILE A 227 23.25 -2.46 -6.63
C ILE A 227 23.86 -1.10 -6.95
N ASN A 228 25.09 -1.09 -7.51
CA ASN A 228 25.84 0.14 -7.82
C ASN A 228 25.86 1.17 -6.67
N PRO A 229 26.38 0.82 -5.47
CA PRO A 229 26.55 1.80 -4.40
C PRO A 229 27.41 2.97 -4.90
N PRO A 230 27.13 4.22 -4.47
CA PRO A 230 27.88 5.38 -4.93
C PRO A 230 29.36 5.22 -4.58
N SER A 231 30.22 5.22 -5.60
CA SER A 231 31.66 5.00 -5.45
C SER A 231 32.29 6.14 -4.67
N ASN A 232 32.47 5.93 -3.37
CA ASN A 232 33.14 6.85 -2.46
C ASN A 232 34.66 6.78 -2.65
N SER A 233 35.15 7.65 -3.55
CA SER A 233 36.56 8.01 -3.72
C SER A 233 37.10 8.83 -2.56
#